data_AF-A0A2P1G884-F1
#
_entry.id   AF-A0A2P1G884-F1
#
_cell.length_a   1.000
_cell.length_b   1.000
_cell.length_c   1.000
_cell.angle_alpha   90.00
_cell.angle_beta   90.00
_cell.angle_gamma   90.00
#
_symmetry.space_group_name_H-M   'P 1'
#
loop_
_entity.id
_entity.type
_entity.pdbx_description
1 polymer ?
#
loop_
_entity_poly.entity_id
_entity_poly.type
_entity_poly.pdbx_seq_one_letter_code
_entity_poly.pdbx_strand_id
1 'polypeptide(L)'
;MKKRPYSQFYLCKKIFGKYKNIWQTEKAHKFRSINKIKKSLFQEKLKRKRMSNFGKLLRNKQELKFFYCNIKEKIFKTKFKMAKQSYLKTIDRFASLLEKRLDIILFRSCFIFSLYQAKQVITHGHISVNNKTIFNVHKKLRQFDLIKFKTDKYEMSSRIFYRFKNKIKGKKDNPKHLELSFKNLTICFLWSPSLFELHYLNKNIFDTVGRFYK
;
A
#
# COMPACT_ATOMS: atom_id res chain seq x y z
N MET A 1 2.16 -19.57 3.58
CA MET A 1 1.49 -18.30 3.20
C MET A 1 -0.03 -18.50 3.28
N LYS A 2 -0.78 -17.79 4.14
CA LYS A 2 -2.25 -17.94 4.14
C LYS A 2 -2.81 -17.37 2.84
N LYS A 3 -3.53 -18.19 2.05
CA LYS A 3 -4.19 -17.75 0.80
C LYS A 3 -5.10 -16.55 1.10
N ARG A 4 -5.13 -15.58 0.18
CA ARG A 4 -6.05 -14.43 0.30
C ARG A 4 -7.49 -14.96 0.23
N PRO A 5 -8.35 -14.67 1.23
CA PRO A 5 -9.73 -15.15 1.19
C PRO A 5 -10.55 -14.41 0.12
N TYR A 6 -10.18 -13.15 -0.18
CA TYR A 6 -10.88 -12.31 -1.14
C TYR A 6 -9.93 -11.69 -2.15
N SER A 7 -10.44 -11.40 -3.34
CA SER A 7 -9.71 -10.63 -4.35
C SER A 7 -9.64 -9.16 -3.95
N GLN A 8 -8.57 -8.47 -4.38
CA GLN A 8 -8.41 -7.02 -4.22
C GLN A 8 -9.65 -6.27 -4.73
N PHE A 9 -10.21 -6.72 -5.86
CA PHE A 9 -11.41 -6.14 -6.47
C PHE A 9 -12.69 -6.37 -5.66
N TYR A 10 -12.84 -7.55 -5.06
CA TYR A 10 -13.98 -7.83 -4.18
C TYR A 10 -13.98 -6.86 -2.99
N LEU A 11 -12.82 -6.62 -2.38
CA LEU A 11 -12.67 -5.67 -1.28
C LEU A 11 -13.00 -4.23 -1.74
N CYS A 12 -12.47 -3.78 -2.88
CA CYS A 12 -12.81 -2.47 -3.45
C CYS A 12 -14.33 -2.32 -3.67
N LYS A 13 -14.98 -3.34 -4.25
CA LYS A 13 -16.44 -3.34 -4.47
C LYS A 13 -17.21 -3.28 -3.15
N LYS A 14 -16.73 -3.97 -2.11
CA LYS A 14 -17.34 -3.97 -0.78
C LYS A 14 -17.29 -2.60 -0.10
N ILE A 15 -16.22 -1.83 -0.29
CA ILE A 15 -16.04 -0.51 0.35
C ILE A 15 -16.78 0.60 -0.40
N PHE A 16 -16.66 0.64 -1.74
CA PHE A 16 -17.19 1.75 -2.52
C PHE A 16 -18.59 1.48 -3.11
N GLY A 17 -19.06 0.23 -3.08
CA GLY A 17 -20.24 -0.21 -3.82
C GLY A 17 -20.04 -0.20 -5.35
N LYS A 18 -18.84 0.20 -5.82
CA LYS A 18 -18.45 0.33 -7.23
C LYS A 18 -16.99 -0.13 -7.39
N TYR A 19 -16.58 -0.43 -8.62
CA TYR A 19 -15.19 -0.77 -8.93
C TYR A 19 -14.31 0.49 -8.96
N LYS A 20 -13.99 1.03 -7.78
CA LYS A 20 -12.98 2.10 -7.61
C LYS A 20 -11.68 1.46 -7.10
N ASN A 21 -10.60 1.57 -7.86
CA ASN A 21 -9.30 1.04 -7.46
C ASN A 21 -8.65 1.99 -6.45
N ILE A 22 -8.35 1.48 -5.25
CA ILE A 22 -7.72 2.24 -4.16
C ILE A 22 -6.30 2.70 -4.54
N TRP A 23 -5.62 1.94 -5.41
CA TRP A 23 -4.24 2.20 -5.81
C TRP A 23 -4.10 2.80 -7.21
N GLN A 24 -5.22 3.14 -7.87
CA GLN A 24 -5.28 3.79 -9.20
C GLN A 24 -4.37 3.21 -10.30
N THR A 25 -3.97 1.93 -10.24
CA THR A 25 -3.40 1.29 -11.42
C THR A 25 -4.45 1.27 -12.52
N GLU A 26 -4.11 1.85 -13.69
CA GLU A 26 -4.93 1.77 -14.90
C GLU A 26 -5.30 0.31 -15.16
N LYS A 27 -6.53 0.09 -15.61
CA LYS A 27 -7.09 -1.26 -15.68
C LYS A 27 -6.38 -2.09 -16.76
N ALA A 28 -5.69 -3.16 -16.36
CA ALA A 28 -5.55 -4.37 -17.19
C ALA A 28 -6.91 -5.05 -17.49
N HIS A 29 -7.98 -4.61 -16.82
CA HIS A 29 -9.35 -5.12 -16.91
C HIS A 29 -10.28 -4.28 -17.80
N LYS A 30 -9.78 -3.22 -18.47
CA LYS A 30 -10.39 -2.76 -19.75
C LYS A 30 -10.31 -3.89 -20.80
N PHE A 31 -9.27 -4.74 -20.72
CA PHE A 31 -9.00 -5.84 -21.66
C PHE A 31 -9.56 -7.21 -21.24
N ARG A 32 -10.22 -7.33 -20.08
CA ARG A 32 -10.63 -8.63 -19.50
C ARG A 32 -12.09 -8.69 -19.06
N SER A 33 -12.86 -7.63 -19.26
CA SER A 33 -14.31 -7.71 -19.09
C SER A 33 -14.91 -8.46 -20.27
N ILE A 34 -15.08 -9.77 -20.11
CA ILE A 34 -16.26 -10.44 -20.69
C ILE A 34 -17.43 -9.55 -20.31
N ASN A 35 -18.17 -9.09 -21.32
CA ASN A 35 -19.41 -8.35 -21.16
C ASN A 35 -20.17 -8.98 -19.99
N LYS A 36 -20.39 -8.22 -18.91
CA LYS A 36 -21.38 -8.63 -17.93
C LYS A 36 -22.70 -8.54 -18.66
N ILE A 37 -23.10 -9.67 -19.23
CA ILE A 37 -24.44 -9.98 -19.67
C ILE A 37 -25.39 -9.34 -18.65
N LYS A 38 -26.23 -8.45 -19.19
CA LYS A 38 -27.41 -7.83 -18.60
C LYS A 38 -27.79 -8.46 -17.24
N LYS A 39 -27.23 -7.89 -16.17
CA LYS A 39 -27.89 -7.94 -14.84
C LYS A 39 -28.80 -6.72 -14.66
N SER A 40 -29.27 -6.18 -15.78
CA SER A 40 -30.45 -5.35 -15.92
C SER A 40 -31.60 -6.31 -16.18
N LEU A 41 -32.45 -6.57 -15.18
CA LEU A 41 -33.85 -7.01 -15.32
C LEU A 41 -34.46 -7.26 -13.93
N PHE A 42 -33.66 -7.56 -12.89
CA PHE A 42 -34.18 -7.75 -11.52
C PHE A 42 -33.23 -7.21 -10.44
N GLN A 43 -32.92 -5.92 -10.51
CA GLN A 43 -32.47 -5.20 -9.32
C GLN A 43 -33.37 -3.99 -9.18
N GLU A 44 -34.37 -4.15 -8.33
CA GLU A 44 -35.07 -3.04 -7.70
C GLU A 44 -34.07 -1.92 -7.41
N LYS A 45 -34.50 -0.68 -7.66
CA LYS A 45 -33.83 0.52 -7.18
C LYS A 45 -33.74 0.44 -5.65
N LEU A 46 -32.78 -0.31 -5.12
CA LEU A 46 -32.35 -0.21 -3.74
C LEU A 46 -31.83 1.21 -3.61
N LYS A 47 -32.70 2.12 -3.16
CA LYS A 47 -32.38 3.51 -2.82
C LYS A 47 -31.07 3.43 -2.04
N ARG A 48 -29.99 4.01 -2.60
CA ARG A 48 -28.70 4.07 -1.90
C ARG A 48 -28.96 4.80 -0.60
N LYS A 49 -29.09 4.06 0.52
CA LYS A 49 -29.31 4.65 1.83
C LYS A 49 -28.20 5.69 2.06
N ARG A 50 -28.60 6.93 2.38
CA ARG A 50 -27.65 7.99 2.69
C ARG A 50 -26.77 7.49 3.83
N MET A 51 -25.45 7.56 3.65
CA MET A 51 -24.52 7.11 4.68
C MET A 51 -24.56 8.08 5.87
N SER A 52 -24.70 7.53 7.08
CA SER A 52 -24.55 8.30 8.32
C SER A 52 -23.14 8.90 8.42
N ASN A 53 -22.99 9.95 9.25
CA ASN A 53 -21.69 10.59 9.45
C ASN A 53 -20.65 9.59 10.00
N PHE A 54 -21.03 8.73 10.96
CA PHE A 54 -20.19 7.63 11.40
C PHE A 54 -19.85 6.65 10.27
N GLY A 55 -20.82 6.30 9.42
CA GLY A 55 -20.59 5.43 8.26
C GLY A 55 -19.56 6.01 7.28
N LYS A 56 -19.53 7.34 7.10
CA LYS A 56 -18.50 8.02 6.30
C LYS A 56 -17.11 7.88 6.93
N LEU A 57 -16.98 8.12 8.24
CA LEU A 57 -15.72 7.97 8.97
C LEU A 57 -15.21 6.52 8.93
N LEU A 58 -16.10 5.55 9.17
CA LEU A 58 -15.78 4.13 9.12
C LEU A 58 -15.29 3.74 7.71
N ARG A 59 -15.95 4.21 6.66
CA ARG A 59 -15.56 3.94 5.27
C ARG A 59 -14.17 4.46 4.97
N ASN A 60 -13.87 5.71 5.34
CA ASN A 60 -12.54 6.31 5.14
C ASN A 60 -11.46 5.55 5.90
N LYS A 61 -11.74 5.11 7.12
CA LYS A 61 -10.86 4.23 7.89
C LYS A 61 -10.59 2.90 7.18
N GLN A 62 -11.65 2.25 6.71
CA GLN A 62 -11.50 1.00 5.96
C GLN A 62 -10.68 1.23 4.69
N GLU A 63 -10.96 2.29 3.92
CA GLU A 63 -10.20 2.66 2.72
C GLU A 63 -8.69 2.78 3.00
N LEU A 64 -8.30 3.52 4.04
CA LEU A 64 -6.90 3.67 4.43
C LEU A 64 -6.29 2.33 4.86
N LYS A 65 -7.00 1.54 5.68
CA LYS A 65 -6.55 0.20 6.11
C LYS A 65 -6.34 -0.74 4.92
N PHE A 66 -7.21 -0.68 3.93
CA PHE A 66 -7.11 -1.48 2.71
C PHE A 66 -5.94 -1.02 1.84
N PHE A 67 -5.73 0.28 1.66
CA PHE A 67 -4.59 0.83 0.93
C PHE A 67 -3.27 0.25 1.45
N TYR A 68 -3.09 0.19 2.77
CA TYR A 68 -1.91 -0.40 3.39
C TYR A 68 -1.93 -1.95 3.47
N CYS A 69 -2.38 -2.58 2.39
CA CYS A 69 -2.43 -4.04 2.20
C CYS A 69 -3.27 -4.77 3.26
N ASN A 70 -4.44 -4.22 3.57
CA ASN A 70 -5.43 -4.78 4.49
C ASN A 70 -4.81 -5.19 5.85
N ILE A 71 -4.22 -4.22 6.55
CA ILE A 71 -3.67 -4.43 7.89
C ILE A 71 -4.78 -4.94 8.83
N LYS A 72 -4.46 -5.88 9.73
CA LYS A 72 -5.40 -6.30 10.77
C LYS A 72 -5.83 -5.11 11.63
N GLU A 73 -7.10 -5.05 11.99
CA GLU A 73 -7.69 -3.95 12.78
C GLU A 73 -6.94 -3.72 14.10
N LYS A 74 -6.59 -4.79 14.81
CA LYS A 74 -5.79 -4.72 16.05
C LYS A 74 -4.48 -3.98 15.84
N ILE A 75 -3.72 -4.35 14.81
CA ILE A 75 -2.42 -3.72 14.49
C ILE A 75 -2.63 -2.25 14.11
N PHE A 76 -3.65 -1.96 13.30
CA PHE A 76 -3.96 -0.61 12.86
C PHE A 76 -4.32 0.31 14.04
N LYS A 77 -5.21 -0.14 14.93
CA LYS A 77 -5.56 0.56 16.18
C LYS A 77 -4.34 0.75 17.07
N THR A 78 -3.48 -0.26 17.19
CA THR A 78 -2.22 -0.13 17.96
C THR A 78 -1.30 0.94 17.37
N LYS A 79 -1.14 1.01 16.03
CA LYS A 79 -0.32 2.08 15.41
C LYS A 79 -0.90 3.46 15.68
N PHE A 80 -2.23 3.60 15.65
CA PHE A 80 -2.88 4.86 15.97
C PHE A 80 -2.68 5.24 17.44
N LYS A 81 -2.82 4.30 18.38
CA LYS A 81 -2.53 4.54 19.81
C LYS A 81 -1.08 4.99 20.02
N MET A 82 -0.12 4.32 19.38
CA MET A 82 1.29 4.70 19.43
C MET A 82 1.54 6.12 18.87
N ALA A 83 0.79 6.52 17.84
CA ALA A 83 0.88 7.87 17.28
C ALA A 83 0.26 8.93 18.20
N LYS A 84 -0.85 8.61 18.88
CA LYS A 84 -1.50 9.50 19.85
C LYS A 84 -0.63 9.76 21.09
N GLN A 85 0.22 8.80 21.45
CA GLN A 85 1.16 8.92 22.57
C GLN A 85 2.42 9.71 22.24
N SER A 86 2.69 10.04 20.96
CA SER A 86 3.87 10.82 20.60
C SER A 86 3.63 12.31 20.75
N TYR A 87 4.68 13.07 21.08
CA TYR A 87 4.65 14.54 21.10
C TYR A 87 4.39 15.16 19.71
N LEU A 88 4.72 14.44 18.63
CA LEU A 88 4.49 14.88 17.26
C LEU A 88 2.99 14.89 16.93
N LYS A 89 2.61 15.68 15.91
CA LYS A 89 1.25 15.67 15.35
C LYS A 89 0.80 14.23 15.07
N THR A 90 -0.28 13.81 15.73
CA THR A 90 -0.78 12.42 15.72
C THR A 90 -0.93 11.85 14.32
N ILE A 91 -1.47 12.64 13.39
CA ILE A 91 -1.72 12.22 12.01
C ILE A 91 -0.41 11.98 11.26
N ASP A 92 0.54 12.91 11.37
CA ASP A 92 1.85 12.79 10.72
C ASP A 92 2.63 11.59 11.26
N ARG A 93 2.59 11.40 12.59
CA ARG A 93 3.22 10.24 13.21
C ARG A 93 2.58 8.94 12.77
N PHE A 94 1.25 8.91 12.67
CA PHE A 94 0.51 7.74 12.21
C PHE A 94 0.88 7.37 10.76
N ALA A 95 0.92 8.35 9.87
CA ALA A 95 1.34 8.17 8.49
C ALA A 95 2.79 7.63 8.41
N SER A 96 3.72 8.26 9.14
CA SER A 96 5.12 7.81 9.26
C SER A 96 5.25 6.36 9.76
N LEU A 97 4.46 5.97 10.77
CA LEU A 97 4.46 4.60 11.29
C LEU A 97 3.95 3.55 10.29
N LEU A 98 3.04 3.95 9.40
CA LEU A 98 2.55 3.09 8.33
C LEU A 98 3.60 2.99 7.22
N GLU A 99 4.13 4.11 6.74
CA GLU A 99 5.05 4.14 5.60
C GLU A 99 6.42 3.53 5.90
N LYS A 100 6.88 3.51 7.17
CA LYS A 100 8.14 2.84 7.59
C LYS A 100 8.19 1.31 7.38
N ARG A 101 7.12 0.67 6.91
CA ARG A 101 7.12 -0.80 6.78
C ARG A 101 7.85 -1.24 5.52
N LEU A 102 8.54 -2.36 5.62
CA LEU A 102 9.31 -2.95 4.52
C LEU A 102 8.46 -3.17 3.26
N ASP A 103 7.23 -3.68 3.39
CA ASP A 103 6.35 -3.92 2.24
C ASP A 103 5.92 -2.65 1.50
N ILE A 104 5.75 -1.55 2.23
CA ILE A 104 5.37 -0.26 1.65
C ILE A 104 6.57 0.39 1.00
N ILE A 105 7.74 0.35 1.63
CA ILE A 105 8.98 0.92 1.07
C ILE A 105 9.32 0.26 -0.27
N LEU A 106 9.19 -1.07 -0.38
CA LEU A 106 9.43 -1.79 -1.64
C LEU A 106 8.43 -1.46 -2.76
N PHE A 107 7.19 -1.12 -2.38
CA PHE A 107 6.18 -0.66 -3.31
C PHE A 107 6.44 0.79 -3.75
N ARG A 108 6.81 1.66 -2.80
CA ARG A 108 7.13 3.07 -3.07
C ARG A 108 8.40 3.23 -3.90
N SER A 109 9.35 2.32 -3.76
CA SER A 109 10.59 2.31 -4.52
C SER A 109 10.41 1.90 -5.99
N CYS A 110 9.18 1.63 -6.43
CA CYS A 110 8.82 1.21 -7.80
C CYS A 110 9.54 -0.07 -8.31
N PHE A 111 10.24 -0.76 -7.43
CA PHE A 111 10.80 -2.09 -7.67
C PHE A 111 9.68 -3.13 -7.81
N ILE A 112 8.54 -2.93 -7.14
CA ILE A 112 7.43 -3.89 -7.10
C ILE A 112 6.11 -3.23 -7.52
N PHE A 113 5.29 -3.92 -8.31
CA PHE A 113 4.04 -3.38 -8.88
C PHE A 113 2.88 -3.31 -7.88
N SER A 114 2.87 -4.21 -6.90
CA SER A 114 1.77 -4.36 -5.96
C SER A 114 2.29 -4.69 -4.57
N LEU A 115 1.64 -4.14 -3.54
CA LEU A 115 1.92 -4.49 -2.14
C LEU A 115 1.79 -6.00 -1.88
N TYR A 116 0.91 -6.71 -2.61
CA TYR A 116 0.79 -8.17 -2.47
C TYR A 116 2.01 -8.91 -3.02
N GLN A 117 2.55 -8.43 -4.14
CA GLN A 117 3.80 -8.94 -4.69
C GLN A 117 4.95 -8.66 -3.70
N ALA A 118 4.96 -7.48 -3.06
CA ALA A 118 5.98 -7.16 -2.05
C ALA A 118 5.93 -8.15 -0.88
N LYS A 119 4.73 -8.48 -0.38
CA LYS A 119 4.57 -9.52 0.64
C LYS A 119 5.15 -10.85 0.20
N GLN A 120 4.84 -11.29 -1.02
CA GLN A 120 5.31 -12.55 -1.57
C GLN A 120 6.85 -12.58 -1.60
N VAL A 121 7.48 -11.54 -2.16
CA VAL A 121 8.94 -11.43 -2.26
C VAL A 121 9.61 -11.47 -0.88
N ILE A 122 9.04 -10.78 0.12
CA ILE A 122 9.55 -10.81 1.51
C ILE A 122 9.39 -12.22 2.10
N THR A 123 8.20 -12.82 2.01
CA THR A 123 7.94 -14.13 2.63
C THR A 123 8.73 -15.27 2.02
N HIS A 124 9.14 -15.16 0.75
CA HIS A 124 10.02 -16.12 0.09
C HIS A 124 11.52 -15.87 0.36
N GLY A 125 11.87 -14.85 1.14
CA GLY A 125 13.25 -14.60 1.56
C GLY A 125 14.15 -14.00 0.47
N HIS A 126 13.56 -13.32 -0.53
CA HIS A 126 14.33 -12.65 -1.59
C HIS A 126 14.89 -11.28 -1.18
N ILE A 127 14.55 -10.81 0.02
CA ILE A 127 14.96 -9.50 0.51
C ILE A 127 15.85 -9.65 1.74
N SER A 128 16.92 -8.87 1.74
CA SER A 128 17.79 -8.68 2.88
C SER A 128 17.77 -7.22 3.32
N VAL A 129 17.82 -6.99 4.62
CA VAL A 129 18.01 -5.66 5.22
C VAL A 129 19.26 -5.71 6.07
N ASN A 130 20.21 -4.81 5.81
CA ASN A 130 21.53 -4.79 6.45
C ASN A 130 22.19 -6.19 6.43
N ASN A 131 22.20 -6.81 5.26
CA ASN A 131 22.72 -8.16 4.97
C ASN A 131 22.00 -9.33 5.67
N LYS A 132 20.95 -9.09 6.47
CA LYS A 132 20.14 -10.15 7.11
C LYS A 132 18.86 -10.41 6.32
N THR A 133 18.55 -11.68 6.06
CA THR A 133 17.29 -12.05 5.39
C THR A 133 16.09 -11.78 6.27
N ILE A 134 15.05 -11.16 5.69
CA ILE A 134 13.83 -10.85 6.41
C ILE A 134 12.65 -11.56 5.77
N PHE A 135 11.94 -12.35 6.59
CA PHE A 135 10.67 -13.00 6.21
C PHE A 135 9.44 -12.23 6.70
N ASN A 136 9.61 -11.32 7.67
CA ASN A 136 8.52 -10.58 8.27
C ASN A 136 8.19 -9.31 7.48
N VAL A 137 7.03 -9.34 6.81
CA VAL A 137 6.43 -8.22 6.08
C VAL A 137 6.28 -6.96 6.92
N HIS A 138 5.87 -7.11 8.18
CA HIS A 138 5.55 -6.00 9.07
C HIS A 138 6.77 -5.40 9.77
N LYS A 139 7.99 -5.76 9.32
CA LYS A 139 9.23 -5.15 9.81
C LYS A 139 9.19 -3.64 9.57
N LYS A 140 9.41 -2.87 10.64
CA LYS A 140 9.62 -1.43 10.58
C LYS A 140 11.08 -1.16 10.30
N LEU A 141 11.36 -0.30 9.33
CA LEU A 141 12.70 0.15 9.00
C LEU A 141 13.12 1.33 9.86
N ARG A 142 14.41 1.37 10.16
CA ARG A 142 15.11 2.48 10.80
C ARG A 142 15.76 3.32 9.72
N GLN A 143 16.10 4.54 10.09
CA GLN A 143 16.84 5.45 9.23
C GLN A 143 18.16 4.80 8.79
N PHE A 144 18.51 4.98 7.52
CA PHE A 144 19.69 4.42 6.86
C PHE A 144 19.73 2.89 6.79
N ASP A 145 18.59 2.20 6.98
CA ASP A 145 18.52 0.77 6.68
C ASP A 145 18.69 0.56 5.17
N LEU A 146 19.62 -0.34 4.83
CA LEU A 146 19.94 -0.72 3.46
C LEU A 146 19.23 -2.03 3.10
N ILE A 147 18.44 -2.00 2.04
CA ILE A 147 17.63 -3.11 1.55
C ILE A 147 18.24 -3.59 0.23
N LYS A 148 18.51 -4.89 0.14
CA LYS A 148 19.10 -5.57 -1.03
C LYS A 148 18.22 -6.71 -1.48
N PHE A 149 17.98 -6.79 -2.78
CA PHE A 149 17.41 -7.99 -3.41
C PHE A 149 18.51 -9.05 -3.57
N LYS A 150 18.18 -10.31 -3.27
CA LYS A 150 19.09 -11.45 -3.49
C LYS A 150 19.14 -11.81 -4.98
N THR A 151 20.31 -11.72 -5.58
CA THR A 151 20.60 -11.89 -7.02
C THR A 151 20.58 -13.35 -7.48
N ASP A 152 20.94 -14.29 -6.61
CA ASP A 152 21.24 -15.68 -7.02
C ASP A 152 19.99 -16.50 -7.38
N LYS A 153 18.79 -16.00 -7.07
CA LYS A 153 17.50 -16.64 -7.39
C LYS A 153 16.72 -15.88 -8.47
N TYR A 154 17.38 -14.99 -9.22
CA TYR A 154 16.74 -13.81 -9.82
C TYR A 154 16.79 -13.69 -11.34
N GLU A 155 17.22 -14.72 -12.07
CA GLU A 155 17.18 -14.70 -13.55
C GLU A 155 15.76 -14.44 -14.08
N MET A 156 14.73 -15.03 -13.47
CA MET A 156 13.32 -14.85 -13.86
C MET A 156 12.68 -13.54 -13.38
N SER A 157 13.18 -12.93 -12.30
CA SER A 157 12.61 -11.69 -11.74
C SER A 157 13.19 -10.42 -12.36
N SER A 158 14.36 -10.47 -13.00
CA SER A 158 14.94 -9.37 -13.79
C SER A 158 13.91 -8.75 -14.77
N ARG A 159 13.11 -9.58 -15.45
CA ARG A 159 12.03 -9.15 -16.38
C ARG A 159 10.91 -8.36 -15.72
N ILE A 160 10.62 -8.60 -14.44
CA ILE A 160 9.62 -7.84 -13.66
C ILE A 160 10.12 -6.41 -13.44
N PHE A 161 11.41 -6.21 -13.14
CA PHE A 161 12.01 -4.90 -12.89
C PHE A 161 12.22 -4.09 -14.17
N TYR A 162 12.67 -4.74 -15.24
CA TYR A 162 12.92 -4.08 -16.53
C TYR A 162 11.63 -3.50 -17.16
N ARG A 163 10.46 -4.10 -16.90
CA ARG A 163 9.16 -3.57 -17.37
C ARG A 163 8.81 -2.18 -16.83
N PHE A 164 9.42 -1.74 -15.72
CA PHE A 164 9.13 -0.43 -15.12
C PHE A 164 10.25 0.61 -15.27
N LYS A 165 11.50 0.20 -15.55
CA LYS A 165 12.58 1.14 -15.90
C LYS A 165 12.14 2.11 -17.01
N ASN A 166 11.37 1.62 -17.98
CA ASN A 166 10.88 2.40 -19.12
C ASN A 166 9.66 3.28 -18.82
N LYS A 167 8.99 3.10 -17.67
CA LYS A 167 7.85 3.94 -17.22
C LYS A 167 8.29 5.08 -16.29
N ILE A 168 9.38 4.90 -15.55
CA ILE A 168 9.96 5.92 -14.66
C ILE A 168 10.91 6.77 -15.51
N LYS A 169 10.37 7.51 -16.48
CA LYS A 169 11.19 8.29 -17.43
C LYS A 169 11.74 9.60 -16.84
N GLY A 170 11.44 9.95 -15.59
CA GLY A 170 11.96 11.17 -14.94
C GLY A 170 12.44 10.96 -13.50
N LYS A 171 13.58 11.57 -13.14
CA LYS A 171 14.08 11.66 -11.74
C LYS A 171 13.05 12.31 -10.79
N LYS A 172 12.13 13.13 -11.30
CA LYS A 172 11.07 13.82 -10.53
C LYS A 172 10.04 12.87 -9.90
N ASP A 173 9.92 11.64 -10.39
CA ASP A 173 8.91 10.68 -9.91
C ASP A 173 9.42 9.78 -8.76
N ASN A 174 10.71 9.88 -8.41
CA ASN A 174 11.29 9.07 -7.34
C ASN A 174 10.92 9.65 -5.97
N PRO A 175 10.54 8.81 -4.99
CA PRO A 175 10.29 9.27 -3.64
C PRO A 175 11.57 9.82 -3.01
N LYS A 176 11.56 11.10 -2.61
CA LYS A 176 12.73 11.81 -2.05
C LYS A 176 13.36 11.11 -0.83
N HIS A 177 12.54 10.46 -0.02
CA HIS A 177 12.98 9.79 1.21
C HIS A 177 13.68 8.44 0.99
N LEU A 178 13.84 8.01 -0.27
CA LEU A 178 14.54 6.78 -0.65
C LEU A 178 15.64 7.09 -1.67
N GLU A 179 16.81 6.49 -1.46
CA GLU A 179 17.82 6.38 -2.51
C GLU A 179 17.70 5.02 -3.19
N LEU A 180 17.63 5.04 -4.52
CA LEU A 180 17.37 3.86 -5.34
C LEU A 180 18.53 3.65 -6.30
N SER A 181 19.14 2.46 -6.26
CA SER A 181 20.07 2.01 -7.30
C SER A 181 19.49 0.81 -8.02
N PHE A 182 18.99 1.06 -9.23
CA PHE A 182 18.38 0.02 -10.08
C PHE A 182 19.40 -0.98 -10.61
N LYS A 183 20.67 -0.59 -10.81
CA LYS A 183 21.73 -1.49 -11.27
C LYS A 183 22.02 -2.56 -10.23
N ASN A 184 22.12 -2.15 -8.96
CA ASN A 184 22.47 -3.05 -7.86
C ASN A 184 21.24 -3.66 -7.17
N LEU A 185 20.02 -3.28 -7.61
CA LEU A 185 18.76 -3.61 -6.93
C LEU A 185 18.84 -3.29 -5.42
N THR A 186 19.26 -2.08 -5.10
CA THR A 186 19.40 -1.62 -3.70
C THR A 186 18.54 -0.41 -3.43
N ILE A 187 18.04 -0.35 -2.20
CA ILE A 187 17.23 0.75 -1.66
C ILE A 187 17.85 1.17 -0.34
N CYS A 188 18.15 2.44 -0.16
CA CYS A 188 18.50 3.02 1.13
C CYS A 188 17.31 3.84 1.64
N PHE A 189 16.89 3.58 2.88
CA PHE A 189 15.81 4.33 3.52
C PHE A 189 16.37 5.54 4.27
N LEU A 190 16.26 6.74 3.69
CA LEU A 190 16.93 7.93 4.23
C LEU A 190 16.24 8.56 5.43
N TRP A 191 14.92 8.70 5.42
CA TRP A 191 14.13 9.20 6.55
C TRP A 191 12.68 8.76 6.42
N SER A 192 11.88 8.97 7.48
CA SER A 192 10.44 8.78 7.35
C SER A 192 9.73 10.02 6.86
N PRO A 193 8.93 9.89 5.79
CA PRO A 193 8.18 11.03 5.26
C PRO A 193 7.12 11.51 6.23
N SER A 194 6.91 12.82 6.22
CA SER A 194 5.71 13.47 6.77
C SER A 194 4.48 13.20 5.88
N LEU A 195 3.26 13.45 6.37
CA LEU A 195 2.05 13.32 5.54
C LEU A 195 2.09 14.23 4.30
N PHE A 196 2.73 15.39 4.42
CA PHE A 196 2.87 16.37 3.35
C PHE A 196 3.72 15.84 2.18
N GLU A 197 4.78 15.10 2.47
CA GLU A 197 5.66 14.49 1.46
C GLU A 197 5.02 13.29 0.75
N LEU A 198 3.98 12.69 1.32
CA LEU A 198 3.36 11.50 0.73
C LEU A 198 2.51 11.85 -0.50
N HIS A 199 2.81 11.16 -1.61
CA HIS A 199 1.89 11.08 -2.74
C HIS A 199 0.74 10.15 -2.37
N TYR A 200 -0.30 10.74 -1.78
CA TYR A 200 -1.58 10.12 -1.49
C TYR A 200 -2.70 10.99 -2.07
N LEU A 201 -3.61 10.37 -2.83
CA LEU A 201 -4.62 11.08 -3.62
C LEU A 201 -5.60 11.90 -2.78
N ASN A 202 -5.89 11.43 -1.56
CA ASN A 202 -6.82 12.11 -0.66
C ASN A 202 -6.28 12.12 0.77
N LYS A 203 -5.39 13.07 1.07
CA LYS A 203 -4.76 13.23 2.39
C LYS A 203 -5.77 13.47 3.50
N ASN A 204 -6.93 14.04 3.18
CA ASN A 204 -8.03 14.30 4.13
C ASN A 204 -8.56 13.02 4.80
N ILE A 205 -8.34 11.85 4.18
CA ILE A 205 -8.71 10.57 4.79
C ILE A 205 -8.01 10.38 6.14
N PHE A 206 -6.75 10.81 6.28
CA PHE A 206 -6.01 10.68 7.54
C PHE A 206 -6.65 11.48 8.68
N ASP A 207 -7.14 12.70 8.42
CA ASP A 207 -7.86 13.50 9.41
C ASP A 207 -9.17 12.82 9.83
N THR A 208 -9.93 12.29 8.87
CA THR A 208 -11.18 11.57 9.19
C THR A 208 -10.94 10.31 10.03
N VAL A 209 -9.80 9.63 9.85
CA VAL A 209 -9.41 8.51 10.71
C VAL A 209 -9.05 8.99 12.12
N GLY A 210 -8.41 10.15 12.24
CA GLY A 210 -8.19 10.82 13.52
C GLY A 210 -9.50 11.06 14.27
N ARG A 211 -10.52 11.59 13.57
CA ARG A 211 -11.86 11.81 14.14
C ARG A 211 -12.59 10.51 14.52
N PHE A 212 -12.36 9.41 13.78
CA PHE A 212 -12.97 8.11 14.11
C PHE A 212 -12.47 7.51 15.44
N TYR A 213 -11.22 7.79 15.80
CA TYR A 213 -10.57 7.27 17.01
C TYR A 213 -10.41 8.31 18.13
N LYS A 214 -10.88 9.53 17.91
CA LYS A 214 -11.10 10.50 19.00
C LYS A 214 -12.18 9.93 19.92
#